data_AF-A0A090QY07-F1
#
_entry.id   AF-A0A090QY07-F1
#
_cell.length_a   1.000
_cell.length_b   1.000
_cell.length_c   1.000
_cell.angle_alpha   90.00
_cell.angle_beta   90.00
_cell.angle_gamma   90.00
#
_symmetry.space_group_name_H-M   'P 1'
#
loop_
_entity.id
_entity.type
_entity.pdbx_description
1 polymer ?
#
loop_
_entity_poly.entity_id
_entity_poly.type
_entity_poly.pdbx_seq_one_letter_code
_entity_poly.pdbx_strand_id
1 'polypeptide(L)'
;MIIDSKNRVTPAHRLVSLPGKTLLARANADTQAWPEDVQQLEVVTEATGQLDLVALMETLAAQDINHVWVEAGAGLAGGLLKAGLVDELIVYQAPKLMGSDSVG
;
A
#
# COMPACT_ATOMS: atom_id res chain seq x y z
N MET A 1 -0.77 -4.52 -4.73
CA MET A 1 -0.06 -4.63 -3.44
C MET A 1 -0.88 -3.92 -2.38
N ILE A 2 -0.82 -4.37 -1.12
CA ILE A 2 -1.45 -3.70 0.03
C ILE A 2 -0.37 -3.37 1.07
N ILE A 3 -0.39 -2.14 1.60
CA ILE A 3 0.44 -1.73 2.73
C ILE A 3 -0.35 -1.93 4.02
N ASP A 4 0.15 -2.79 4.90
CA ASP A 4 -0.52 -3.19 6.13
C ASP A 4 0.48 -3.45 7.27
N SER A 5 1.06 -2.38 7.83
CA SER A 5 2.06 -2.48 8.90
C SER A 5 1.58 -3.18 10.18
N LYS A 6 0.25 -3.31 10.37
CA LYS A 6 -0.37 -3.84 11.59
C LYS A 6 -1.06 -5.19 11.39
N ASN A 7 -0.84 -5.86 10.26
CA ASN A 7 -1.44 -7.16 9.93
C ASN A 7 -2.97 -7.20 10.09
N ARG A 8 -3.66 -6.14 9.67
CA ARG A 8 -5.14 -6.03 9.72
C ARG A 8 -5.82 -6.79 8.59
N VAL A 9 -5.15 -6.94 7.45
CA VAL A 9 -5.65 -7.78 6.35
C VAL A 9 -5.55 -9.23 6.80
N THR A 10 -6.65 -9.96 6.62
CA THR A 10 -6.75 -11.39 6.95
C THR A 10 -7.06 -12.21 5.70
N PRO A 11 -6.77 -13.52 5.71
CA PRO A 11 -7.09 -14.40 4.58
C PRO A 11 -8.58 -14.44 4.18
N ALA A 12 -9.48 -14.03 5.08
CA ALA A 12 -10.93 -14.00 4.82
C ALA A 12 -11.41 -12.78 4.03
N HIS A 13 -10.55 -11.78 3.78
CA HIS A 13 -10.94 -10.60 3.01
C HIS A 13 -11.12 -10.95 1.52
N ARG A 14 -12.18 -10.44 0.89
CA ARG A 14 -12.49 -10.74 -0.52
C ARG A 14 -11.36 -10.46 -1.51
N LEU A 15 -10.55 -9.43 -1.24
CA LEU A 15 -9.43 -9.06 -2.10
C LEU A 15 -8.40 -10.19 -2.22
N VAL A 16 -8.22 -10.98 -1.15
CA VAL A 16 -7.26 -12.09 -1.07
C VAL A 16 -7.71 -13.28 -1.92
N SER A 17 -9.00 -13.41 -2.19
CA SER A 17 -9.57 -14.47 -3.02
C SER A 17 -9.78 -14.08 -4.48
N LEU A 18 -9.36 -12.88 -4.89
CA LEU A 18 -9.42 -12.47 -6.29
C LEU A 18 -8.30 -13.13 -7.09
N PRO A 19 -8.51 -13.42 -8.39
CA PRO A 19 -7.46 -13.98 -9.22
C PRO A 19 -6.29 -12.99 -9.37
N GLY A 20 -5.07 -13.53 -9.28
CA GLY A 20 -3.84 -12.77 -9.46
C GLY A 20 -2.99 -12.69 -8.19
N LYS A 21 -1.71 -12.34 -8.37
CA LYS A 21 -0.76 -12.25 -7.27
C LYS A 21 -1.03 -11.04 -6.39
N THR A 22 -1.12 -11.24 -5.08
CA THR A 22 -1.29 -10.18 -4.09
C THR A 22 -0.07 -10.09 -3.18
N LEU A 23 0.62 -8.95 -3.23
CA LEU A 23 1.71 -8.63 -2.30
C LEU A 23 1.16 -7.88 -1.08
N LEU A 24 1.51 -8.35 0.12
CA LEU A 24 1.21 -7.70 1.40
C LEU A 24 2.49 -7.15 2.01
N ALA A 25 2.70 -5.84 1.95
CA ALA A 25 3.82 -5.17 2.62
C ALA A 25 3.51 -4.99 4.11
N ARG A 26 4.36 -5.55 4.98
CA ARG A 26 4.12 -5.70 6.42
C ARG A 26 5.37 -5.38 7.21
N ALA A 27 5.19 -4.97 8.47
CA ALA A 27 6.32 -4.76 9.37
C ALA A 27 6.93 -6.11 9.79
N ASN A 28 6.06 -7.10 10.00
CA ASN A 28 6.43 -8.48 10.29
C ASN A 28 5.38 -9.38 9.63
N ALA A 29 5.82 -10.43 8.93
CA ALA A 29 4.91 -11.43 8.38
C ALA A 29 4.17 -12.13 9.52
N ASP A 30 2.90 -12.46 9.30
CA ASP A 30 2.16 -13.32 10.22
C ASP A 30 2.33 -14.80 9.87
N THR A 31 1.87 -15.66 10.78
CA THR A 31 1.95 -17.11 10.65
C THR A 31 0.64 -17.73 10.14
N GLN A 32 -0.30 -16.94 9.62
CA GLN A 32 -1.57 -17.44 9.11
C GLN A 32 -1.36 -18.23 7.80
N ALA A 33 -2.30 -19.12 7.51
CA ALA A 33 -2.35 -19.80 6.22
C ALA A 33 -2.91 -18.85 5.16
N TRP A 34 -2.08 -18.49 4.18
CA TRP A 34 -2.46 -17.65 3.05
C TRP A 34 -2.60 -18.49 1.78
N PRO A 35 -3.43 -18.07 0.80
CA PRO A 35 -3.45 -18.67 -0.53
C PRO A 35 -2.07 -18.57 -1.21
N GLU A 36 -1.75 -19.50 -2.11
CA GLU A 36 -0.45 -19.55 -2.81
C GLU A 36 -0.14 -18.27 -3.61
N ASP A 37 -1.17 -17.57 -4.09
CA ASP A 37 -1.04 -16.32 -4.83
C ASP A 37 -0.79 -15.09 -3.95
N VAL A 38 -0.78 -15.26 -2.62
CA VAL A 38 -0.47 -14.18 -1.67
C VAL A 38 0.94 -14.33 -1.13
N GLN A 39 1.74 -13.28 -1.32
CA GLN A 39 3.09 -13.19 -0.78
C GLN A 39 3.15 -12.05 0.25
N GLN A 40 3.74 -12.35 1.41
CA GLN A 40 4.05 -11.35 2.42
C GLN A 40 5.45 -10.80 2.16
N LEU A 41 5.59 -9.48 2.17
CA LEU A 41 6.84 -8.75 2.05
C LEU A 41 7.10 -8.01 3.36
N GLU A 42 8.20 -8.35 4.02
CA GLU A 42 8.62 -7.65 5.22
C GLU A 42 9.38 -6.38 4.85
N VAL A 43 9.00 -5.27 5.49
CA VAL A 43 9.57 -3.95 5.28
C VAL A 43 9.86 -3.35 6.63
N VAL A 44 11.05 -2.75 6.76
CA VAL A 44 11.43 -2.03 7.97
C VAL A 44 10.47 -0.88 8.26
N THR A 45 10.31 -0.58 9.54
CA THR A 45 9.48 0.54 9.98
C THR A 45 10.32 1.75 10.35
N GLU A 46 9.78 2.94 10.10
CA GLU A 46 10.30 4.18 10.66
C GLU A 46 10.09 4.24 12.18
N ALA A 47 10.72 5.21 12.85
CA ALA A 47 10.48 5.51 14.26
C ALA A 47 9.02 5.83 14.60
N THR A 48 8.22 6.22 13.58
CA THR A 48 6.78 6.46 13.71
C THR A 48 5.94 5.18 13.76
N GLY A 49 6.54 4.00 13.53
CA GLY A 49 5.84 2.71 13.45
C GLY A 49 5.10 2.47 12.13
N GLN A 50 5.29 3.35 11.13
CA GLN A 50 4.83 3.16 9.76
C GLN A 50 5.90 2.42 8.96
N LEU A 51 5.53 1.75 7.86
CA LEU A 51 6.54 1.16 6.97
C LEU A 51 7.37 2.26 6.33
N ASP A 52 8.67 2.03 6.20
CA ASP A 52 9.56 2.88 5.42
C ASP A 52 9.20 2.72 3.94
N LEU A 53 8.64 3.78 3.36
CA LEU A 53 8.19 3.78 1.97
C LEU A 53 9.37 3.74 0.99
N VAL A 54 10.54 4.27 1.36
CA VAL A 54 11.74 4.23 0.52
C VAL A 54 12.24 2.78 0.45
N ALA A 55 12.39 2.14 1.59
CA ALA A 55 12.80 0.72 1.66
C ALA A 55 11.80 -0.20 0.93
N LEU A 56 10.50 0.10 1.01
CA LEU A 56 9.49 -0.61 0.23
C LEU A 56 9.73 -0.46 -1.27
N MET A 57 9.93 0.76 -1.78
CA MET A 57 10.17 0.98 -3.21
C MET A 57 11.45 0.31 -3.70
N GLU A 58 12.54 0.36 -2.91
CA GLU A 58 13.78 -0.36 -3.22
C GLU A 58 13.55 -1.88 -3.33
N THR A 59 12.74 -2.43 -2.42
CA THR A 59 12.40 -3.86 -2.43
C THR A 59 11.57 -4.25 -3.65
N LEU A 60 10.64 -3.38 -4.07
CA LEU A 60 9.84 -3.60 -5.28
C LEU A 60 10.70 -3.51 -6.55
N ALA A 61 11.60 -2.53 -6.62
CA ALA A 61 12.54 -2.40 -7.73
C ALA A 61 13.45 -3.63 -7.86
N ALA A 62 13.90 -4.20 -6.73
CA ALA A 62 14.67 -5.45 -6.72
C ALA A 62 13.88 -6.68 -7.20
N GLN A 63 12.55 -6.59 -7.28
CA GLN A 63 11.66 -7.62 -7.84
C GLN A 63 11.20 -7.29 -9.27
N ASP A 64 11.88 -6.38 -9.96
CA ASP A 64 11.56 -5.89 -11.30
C ASP A 64 10.17 -5.21 -11.42
N ILE A 65 9.63 -4.73 -10.29
CA ILE A 65 8.38 -3.95 -10.25
C ILE A 65 8.74 -2.48 -10.46
N ASN A 66 8.72 -2.05 -11.72
CA ASN A 66 9.18 -0.71 -12.12
C ASN A 66 8.08 0.36 -12.12
N HIS A 67 6.81 -0.04 -12.14
CA HIS A 67 5.68 0.89 -12.14
C HIS A 67 4.67 0.49 -11.06
N VAL A 68 4.40 1.43 -10.16
CA VAL A 68 3.46 1.24 -9.05
C VAL A 68 2.33 2.26 -9.17
N TRP A 69 1.13 1.76 -9.43
CA TRP A 69 -0.08 2.56 -9.35
C TRP A 69 -0.59 2.59 -7.91
N VAL A 70 -0.72 3.79 -7.33
CA VAL A 70 -1.12 3.96 -5.93
C VAL A 70 -2.56 4.44 -5.85
N GLU A 71 -3.44 3.60 -5.30
CA GLU A 71 -4.80 3.95 -4.93
C GLU A 71 -4.90 3.99 -3.41
N ALA A 72 -4.83 5.19 -2.84
CA ALA A 72 -4.83 5.36 -1.40
C ALA A 72 -5.45 6.68 -0.95
N GLY A 73 -5.88 6.72 0.32
CA GLY A 73 -6.32 7.96 0.96
C GLY A 73 -5.18 8.95 1.19
N ALA A 74 -5.55 10.15 1.64
CA ALA A 74 -4.66 11.30 1.79
C ALA A 74 -3.39 11.03 2.62
N GLY A 75 -3.44 10.13 3.60
CA GLY A 75 -2.28 9.78 4.44
C GLY A 75 -1.13 9.15 3.66
N LEU A 76 -1.40 8.06 2.92
CA LEU A 76 -0.37 7.35 2.15
C LEU A 76 0.07 8.19 0.93
N ALA A 77 -0.87 8.83 0.24
CA ALA A 77 -0.54 9.75 -0.84
C ALA A 77 0.38 10.89 -0.36
N GLY A 78 0.07 11.49 0.79
CA GLY A 78 0.90 12.52 1.41
C GLY A 78 2.27 11.99 1.86
N GLY A 79 2.35 10.75 2.35
CA GLY A 79 3.61 10.09 2.71
C GLY A 79 4.54 9.93 1.50
N LEU A 80 4.02 9.40 0.39
CA LEU A 80 4.78 9.22 -0.85
C LEU A 80 5.28 10.55 -1.43
N LEU A 81 4.41 11.57 -1.45
CA LEU A 81 4.78 12.92 -1.90
C LEU A 81 5.90 13.53 -1.05
N LYS A 82 5.80 13.43 0.29
CA LYS A 82 6.84 13.94 1.21
C LYS A 82 8.17 13.21 1.06
N ALA A 83 8.14 11.92 0.77
CA ALA A 83 9.32 11.10 0.55
C ALA A 83 9.94 11.30 -0.85
N GLY A 84 9.32 12.07 -1.74
CA GLY A 84 9.81 12.28 -3.12
C GLY A 84 9.71 11.04 -4.01
N LEU A 85 8.78 10.12 -3.69
CA LEU A 85 8.62 8.83 -4.36
C LEU A 85 7.53 8.84 -5.45
N VAL A 86 7.04 10.03 -5.83
CA VAL A 86 5.98 10.19 -6.83
C VAL A 86 6.55 10.89 -8.05
N ASP A 87 6.62 10.18 -9.16
CA ASP A 87 7.03 10.74 -10.45
C ASP A 87 5.88 11.43 -11.18
N GLU A 88 4.67 10.87 -11.08
CA GLU A 88 3.46 11.37 -11.75
C GLU A 88 2.25 11.37 -10.81
N LEU A 89 1.45 12.44 -10.88
CA LEU A 89 0.21 12.58 -10.13
C LEU A 89 -0.98 12.78 -11.07
N ILE A 90 -1.92 11.84 -11.03
CA ILE A 90 -3.18 11.94 -11.78
C ILE A 90 -4.28 12.41 -10.84
N VAL A 91 -4.73 13.65 -11.03
CA VAL A 91 -5.76 14.28 -10.19
C VAL A 91 -7.11 14.21 -10.88
N TYR A 92 -8.03 13.43 -10.30
CA TYR A 92 -9.42 13.37 -10.75
C TYR A 92 -10.25 14.42 -10.00
N GLN A 93 -10.57 15.53 -10.67
CA GLN A 93 -11.47 16.54 -10.12
C GLN A 93 -12.89 16.32 -10.63
N ALA A 94 -13.80 15.93 -9.73
CA ALA A 94 -15.24 15.92 -10.04
C ALA A 94 -15.82 17.34 -9.91
N PRO A 95 -16.68 17.81 -10.82
CA PRO A 95 -17.36 19.10 -10.72
C PRO A 95 -18.51 19.03 -9.69
N LYS A 96 -18.17 18.79 -8.43
CA LYS A 96 -19.12 18.68 -7.31
C LYS A 96 -18.67 19.64 -6.21
N LEU A 97 -19.56 20.57 -5.84
CA LEU A 97 -19.37 21.38 -4.63
C LEU A 97 -19.65 20.49 -3.42
N MET A 98 -18.59 20.09 -2.72
CA MET A 98 -18.68 19.37 -1.46
C MET A 98 -18.65 20.38 -0.31
N GLY A 99 -19.71 20.38 0.51
CA GLY A 99 -19.79 21.20 1.73
C GLY A 99 -18.79 20.75 2.78
N SER A 100 -18.65 21.54 3.85
CA SER A 100 -17.58 21.43 4.87
C SER A 100 -17.39 20.07 5.53
N ASP A 101 -18.38 19.16 5.47
CA ASP A 101 -18.38 17.86 6.17
C ASP A 101 -18.46 16.65 5.24
N SER A 102 -17.91 16.74 4.03
CA SER A 102 -17.92 15.63 3.08
C SER A 102 -16.76 14.67 3.33
N VAL A 103 -17.03 13.54 3.97
CA VAL A 103 -16.13 12.37 3.95
C VAL A 103 -16.41 11.62 2.65
N GLY A 104 -15.48 11.73 1.70
CA GLY A 104 -15.42 10.89 0.50
C GLY A 104 -14.86 9.50 0.79
#